data_AF-N1UFL7-F1
#
_entry.id   AF-N1UFL7-F1
#
_cell.length_a   1.000
_cell.length_b   1.000
_cell.length_c   1.000
_cell.angle_alpha   90.00
_cell.angle_beta   90.00
_cell.angle_gamma   90.00
#
_symmetry.space_group_name_H-M   'P 1'
#
loop_
_entity.id
_entity.type
_entity.pdbx_description
1 polymer ?
#
loop_
_entity_poly.entity_id
_entity_poly.type
_entity_poly.pdbx_seq_one_letter_code
_entity_poly.pdbx_strand_id
1 'polypeptide(L)'
;MTRDGKYDEAIRIANSVADSIEDDYVRYTIFQFLMCCFILQKNLGEALKHARLCMEMARTNGWKQEMIDSDVYFSLLAVKLGKLEEASEYLIEAESERIDDQRILELANYKFQLETKRTDTAKNGNFSLDDEIARIFGELFPVERFYELSGLKSSKSFHIKGILDDQGNKVLSDVSKIGIGVLDHYRQLKGVDFKNLCVRIVMALNYTVSREVPNKEGDGLNLAGLNKADKETRSLFKFRKWKDAKISDIFLRDTIAQLSELSLDKAFIVGDAEFTEGAKRFLSENSSLLNVISGKDLEELLKKALRQEGK
;
A
#
# COMPACT_ATOMS: atom_id res chain seq x y z
N MET A 1 -9.57 32.15 -18.58
CA MET A 1 -8.20 31.84 -19.07
C MET A 1 -8.09 30.34 -19.21
N THR A 2 -7.93 29.90 -20.44
CA THR A 2 -8.30 28.60 -21.01
C THR A 2 -7.54 27.42 -20.38
N ARG A 3 -8.27 26.52 -19.71
CA ARG A 3 -7.77 25.21 -19.28
C ARG A 3 -7.52 24.26 -20.46
N ASP A 4 -7.98 24.62 -21.66
CA ASP A 4 -7.97 23.79 -22.86
C ASP A 4 -6.58 23.25 -23.22
N GLY A 5 -5.54 24.10 -23.20
CA GLY A 5 -4.17 23.67 -23.54
C GLY A 5 -3.56 22.69 -22.52
N LYS A 6 -4.06 22.65 -21.28
CA LYS A 6 -3.61 21.67 -20.27
C LYS A 6 -4.22 20.29 -20.49
N TYR A 7 -5.44 20.23 -21.03
CA TYR A 7 -6.09 18.97 -21.36
C TYR A 7 -5.46 18.33 -22.60
N ASP A 8 -5.09 19.12 -23.61
CA ASP A 8 -4.39 18.61 -24.81
C ASP A 8 -3.03 17.98 -24.45
N GLU A 9 -2.28 18.62 -23.56
CA GLU A 9 -1.01 18.08 -23.07
C GLU A 9 -1.22 16.79 -22.27
N ALA A 10 -2.22 16.76 -21.38
CA ALA A 10 -2.57 15.59 -20.59
C ALA A 10 -3.00 14.40 -21.47
N ILE A 11 -3.82 14.64 -22.48
CA ILE A 11 -4.26 13.63 -23.46
C ILE A 11 -3.07 13.08 -24.23
N ARG A 12 -2.17 13.96 -24.71
CA ARG A 12 -0.96 13.53 -25.44
C ARG A 12 -0.08 12.62 -24.58
N ILE A 13 0.16 12.99 -23.32
CA ILE A 13 0.96 12.18 -22.40
C ILE A 13 0.25 10.85 -22.11
N ALA A 14 -1.03 10.88 -21.76
CA ALA A 14 -1.80 9.69 -21.45
C ALA A 14 -1.83 8.68 -22.61
N ASN A 15 -2.04 9.14 -23.85
CA ASN A 15 -1.98 8.28 -25.03
C ASN A 15 -0.58 7.67 -25.25
N SER A 16 0.49 8.46 -25.06
CA SER A 16 1.86 7.94 -25.20
C SER A 16 2.21 6.86 -24.18
N VAL A 17 1.54 6.87 -23.02
CA VAL A 17 1.76 5.91 -21.93
C VAL A 17 0.86 4.69 -22.09
N ALA A 18 -0.40 4.86 -22.54
CA ALA A 18 -1.39 3.78 -22.66
C ALA A 18 -0.88 2.56 -23.44
N ASP A 19 -0.14 2.81 -24.53
CA ASP A 19 0.41 1.76 -25.40
C ASP A 19 1.63 1.05 -24.81
N SER A 20 2.32 1.70 -23.86
CA SER A 20 3.56 1.20 -23.26
C SER A 20 3.36 0.36 -22.00
N ILE A 21 2.15 0.37 -21.43
CA ILE A 21 1.84 -0.31 -20.17
C ILE A 21 1.30 -1.71 -20.44
N GLU A 22 1.89 -2.71 -19.78
CA GLU A 22 1.44 -4.12 -19.87
C GLU A 22 0.32 -4.46 -18.88
N ASP A 23 0.19 -3.69 -17.79
CA ASP A 23 -0.86 -3.90 -16.79
C ASP A 23 -2.21 -3.37 -17.28
N ASP A 24 -3.15 -4.29 -17.49
CA ASP A 24 -4.48 -3.96 -18.00
C ASP A 24 -5.27 -3.05 -17.04
N TYR A 25 -5.10 -3.15 -15.73
CA TYR A 25 -5.85 -2.31 -14.78
C TYR A 25 -5.34 -0.87 -14.80
N VAL A 26 -4.03 -0.70 -14.97
CA VAL A 26 -3.43 0.62 -15.18
C VAL A 26 -3.87 1.20 -16.52
N ARG A 27 -3.89 0.40 -17.58
CA ARG A 27 -4.38 0.83 -18.91
C ARG A 27 -5.87 1.22 -18.87
N TYR A 28 -6.69 0.46 -18.16
CA TYR A 28 -8.10 0.77 -17.89
C TYR A 28 -8.25 2.14 -17.20
N THR A 29 -7.43 2.41 -16.18
CA THR A 29 -7.42 3.69 -15.46
C THR A 29 -7.01 4.85 -16.37
N ILE A 30 -6.08 4.63 -17.31
CA ILE A 30 -5.69 5.64 -18.31
C ILE A 30 -6.85 5.92 -19.27
N PHE A 31 -7.59 4.91 -19.71
CA PHE A 31 -8.77 5.13 -20.54
C PHE A 31 -9.89 5.89 -19.82
N GLN A 32 -10.10 5.60 -18.52
CA GLN A 32 -11.00 6.41 -17.69
C GLN A 32 -10.55 7.88 -17.64
N PHE A 33 -9.25 8.13 -17.51
CA PHE A 33 -8.68 9.48 -17.49
C PHE A 33 -8.86 10.20 -18.84
N LEU A 34 -8.60 9.50 -19.95
CA LEU A 34 -8.79 10.04 -21.30
C LEU A 34 -10.26 10.38 -21.58
N MET A 35 -11.18 9.47 -21.23
CA MET A 35 -12.63 9.72 -21.30
C MET A 35 -12.99 11.02 -20.57
N CYS A 36 -12.54 11.16 -19.33
CA CYS A 36 -12.72 12.35 -18.50
C CYS A 36 -12.16 13.63 -19.14
N CYS A 37 -10.96 13.59 -19.71
CA CYS A 37 -10.37 14.75 -20.39
C CYS A 37 -11.23 15.19 -21.59
N PHE A 38 -11.71 14.25 -22.40
CA PHE A 38 -12.56 14.56 -23.55
C PHE A 38 -13.95 15.05 -23.15
N ILE A 39 -14.53 14.57 -22.04
CA ILE A 39 -15.76 15.14 -21.45
C ILE A 39 -15.55 16.61 -21.12
N LEU A 40 -14.44 16.94 -20.43
CA LEU A 40 -14.12 18.32 -20.03
C LEU A 40 -13.87 19.25 -21.24
N GLN A 41 -13.34 18.71 -22.34
CA GLN A 41 -13.19 19.42 -23.61
C GLN A 41 -14.49 19.48 -24.44
N LYS A 42 -15.59 18.90 -23.94
CA LYS A 42 -16.88 18.78 -24.65
C LYS A 42 -16.79 17.96 -25.95
N ASN A 43 -15.74 17.16 -26.11
CA ASN A 43 -15.59 16.23 -27.23
C ASN A 43 -16.15 14.86 -26.82
N LEU A 44 -17.47 14.77 -26.76
CA LEU A 44 -18.16 13.55 -26.29
C LEU A 44 -17.96 12.36 -27.23
N GLY A 45 -17.65 12.60 -28.52
CA GLY A 45 -17.38 11.54 -29.48
C GLY A 45 -16.11 10.75 -29.15
N GLU A 46 -15.01 11.44 -28.82
CA GLU A 46 -13.79 10.79 -28.34
C GLU A 46 -13.97 10.20 -26.94
N ALA A 47 -14.69 10.89 -26.05
CA ALA A 47 -15.01 10.35 -24.73
C ALA A 47 -15.75 8.99 -24.82
N LEU A 48 -16.71 8.88 -25.73
CA LEU A 48 -17.48 7.64 -25.96
C LEU A 48 -16.58 6.49 -26.44
N LYS A 49 -15.56 6.77 -27.27
CA LYS A 49 -14.59 5.74 -27.70
C LYS A 49 -13.80 5.20 -26.51
N HIS A 50 -13.32 6.07 -25.62
CA HIS A 50 -12.58 5.64 -24.43
C HIS A 50 -13.48 4.93 -23.42
N ALA A 51 -14.75 5.32 -23.29
CA ALA A 51 -15.73 4.58 -22.50
C ALA A 51 -15.91 3.14 -23.02
N ARG A 52 -16.00 2.96 -24.35
CA ARG A 52 -16.07 1.63 -24.98
C ARG A 52 -14.83 0.79 -24.70
N LEU A 53 -13.64 1.38 -24.78
CA LEU A 53 -12.38 0.68 -24.44
C LEU A 53 -12.36 0.23 -22.97
N CYS A 54 -12.87 1.04 -22.04
CA CYS A 54 -13.02 0.65 -20.64
C CYS A 54 -13.92 -0.58 -20.49
N MET A 55 -15.08 -0.61 -21.16
CA MET A 55 -16.01 -1.74 -21.12
C MET A 55 -15.38 -3.02 -21.67
N GLU A 56 -14.75 -2.94 -22.85
CA GLU A 56 -14.10 -4.10 -23.49
C GLU A 56 -13.00 -4.69 -22.62
N MET A 57 -12.23 -3.84 -21.95
CA MET A 57 -11.15 -4.24 -21.05
C MET A 57 -11.68 -4.90 -19.77
N ALA A 58 -12.69 -4.28 -19.15
CA ALA A 58 -13.34 -4.84 -17.95
C ALA A 58 -14.00 -6.20 -18.25
N ARG A 59 -14.66 -6.33 -19.41
CA ARG A 59 -15.28 -7.58 -19.87
C ARG A 59 -14.24 -8.66 -20.14
N THR A 60 -13.15 -8.31 -20.83
CA THR A 60 -12.05 -9.26 -21.14
C THR A 60 -11.38 -9.81 -19.88
N ASN A 61 -11.22 -8.95 -18.86
CA ASN A 61 -10.57 -9.32 -17.60
C ASN A 61 -11.54 -9.84 -16.51
N GLY A 62 -12.84 -9.88 -16.79
CA GLY A 62 -13.85 -10.37 -15.83
C GLY A 62 -14.09 -9.45 -14.63
N TRP A 63 -13.81 -8.15 -14.77
CA TRP A 63 -14.00 -7.16 -13.71
C TRP A 63 -15.46 -6.70 -13.65
N LYS A 64 -16.26 -7.42 -12.88
CA LYS A 64 -17.72 -7.27 -12.88
C LYS A 64 -18.19 -5.87 -12.48
N GLN A 65 -17.57 -5.24 -11.47
CA GLN A 65 -18.00 -3.91 -11.01
C GLN A 65 -17.60 -2.83 -12.03
N GLU A 66 -16.36 -2.89 -12.51
CA GLU A 66 -15.80 -2.00 -13.50
C GLU A 66 -16.56 -2.07 -14.84
N MET A 67 -17.05 -3.27 -15.20
CA MET A 67 -17.91 -3.46 -16.37
C MET A 67 -19.22 -2.69 -16.22
N ILE A 68 -19.95 -2.91 -15.11
CA ILE A 68 -21.22 -2.22 -14.84
C ILE A 68 -21.04 -0.71 -14.81
N ASP A 69 -20.01 -0.21 -14.14
CA ASP A 69 -19.74 1.23 -14.08
C ASP A 69 -19.41 1.80 -15.47
N SER A 70 -18.64 1.06 -16.28
CA SER A 70 -18.30 1.48 -17.65
C SER A 70 -19.53 1.46 -18.57
N ASP A 71 -20.44 0.50 -18.42
CA ASP A 71 -21.71 0.40 -19.15
C ASP A 71 -22.60 1.61 -18.85
N VAL A 72 -22.66 2.04 -17.58
CA VAL A 72 -23.39 3.25 -17.17
C VAL A 72 -22.76 4.51 -17.76
N TYR A 73 -21.43 4.67 -17.68
CA TYR A 73 -20.75 5.84 -18.24
C TYR A 73 -20.90 5.91 -19.77
N PHE A 74 -20.77 4.78 -20.46
CA PHE A 74 -21.01 4.70 -21.89
C PHE A 74 -22.45 5.09 -22.24
N SER A 75 -23.42 4.56 -21.50
CA SER A 75 -24.84 4.85 -21.71
C SER A 75 -25.16 6.34 -21.52
N LEU A 76 -24.62 6.99 -20.49
CA LEU A 76 -24.76 8.44 -20.28
C LEU A 76 -24.27 9.24 -21.50
N LEU A 77 -23.07 8.92 -21.99
CA LEU A 77 -22.47 9.61 -23.14
C LEU A 77 -23.23 9.31 -24.45
N ALA A 78 -23.65 8.07 -24.65
CA ALA A 78 -24.40 7.65 -25.82
C ALA A 78 -25.77 8.33 -25.89
N VAL A 79 -26.49 8.41 -24.76
CA VAL A 79 -27.76 9.16 -24.67
C VAL A 79 -27.54 10.64 -24.97
N LYS A 80 -26.48 11.26 -24.45
CA LYS A 80 -26.17 12.68 -24.72
C LYS A 80 -25.87 12.94 -26.20
N LEU A 81 -25.28 11.97 -26.89
CA LEU A 81 -24.99 12.02 -28.33
C LEU A 81 -26.19 11.61 -29.21
N GLY A 82 -27.34 11.25 -28.63
CA GLY A 82 -28.51 10.79 -29.37
C GLY A 82 -28.40 9.36 -29.92
N LYS A 83 -27.40 8.60 -29.47
CA LYS A 83 -27.16 7.20 -29.85
C LYS A 83 -27.96 6.25 -28.94
N LEU A 84 -29.28 6.36 -28.97
CA LEU A 84 -30.18 5.69 -28.02
C LEU A 84 -30.15 4.16 -28.13
N GLU A 85 -29.98 3.63 -29.34
CA GLU A 85 -29.86 2.17 -29.57
C GLU A 85 -28.58 1.62 -28.94
N GLU A 86 -27.42 2.25 -29.17
CA GLU A 86 -26.14 1.85 -28.54
C GLU A 86 -26.22 1.96 -27.01
N ALA A 87 -26.89 2.98 -26.48
CA ALA A 87 -27.10 3.12 -25.04
C ALA A 87 -27.99 1.99 -24.47
N SER A 88 -28.95 1.50 -25.25
CA SER A 88 -29.93 0.52 -24.78
C SER A 88 -29.32 -0.83 -24.44
N GLU A 89 -28.39 -1.31 -25.27
CA GLU A 89 -27.72 -2.60 -25.07
C GLU A 89 -27.05 -2.67 -23.70
N TYR A 90 -26.20 -1.68 -23.40
CA TYR A 90 -25.39 -1.68 -22.19
C TYR A 90 -26.15 -1.21 -20.95
N LEU A 91 -27.15 -0.35 -21.12
CA LEU A 91 -28.00 0.05 -20.00
C LEU A 91 -28.85 -1.12 -19.49
N ILE A 92 -29.34 -2.00 -20.37
CA ILE A 92 -30.05 -3.22 -19.97
C ILE A 92 -29.12 -4.16 -19.20
N GLU A 93 -27.86 -4.30 -19.63
CA GLU A 93 -26.85 -5.10 -18.93
C GLU A 93 -26.62 -4.54 -17.51
N ALA A 94 -26.42 -3.23 -17.38
CA ALA A 94 -26.25 -2.55 -16.10
C ALA A 94 -27.50 -2.66 -15.18
N GLU A 95 -28.70 -2.47 -15.73
CA GLU A 95 -29.98 -2.65 -15.01
C GLU A 95 -30.14 -4.07 -14.47
N SER A 96 -29.78 -5.08 -15.27
CA SER A 96 -29.92 -6.48 -14.89
C SER A 96 -29.02 -6.87 -13.70
N GLU A 97 -27.88 -6.20 -13.56
CA GLU A 97 -26.91 -6.44 -12.49
C GLU A 97 -27.16 -5.56 -11.26
N ARG A 98 -27.73 -4.37 -11.43
CA ARG A 98 -28.03 -3.40 -10.37
C ARG A 98 -29.49 -2.90 -10.43
N ILE A 99 -30.42 -3.82 -10.19
CA ILE A 99 -31.88 -3.62 -10.33
C ILE A 99 -32.43 -2.47 -9.46
N ASP A 100 -31.84 -2.24 -8.28
CA ASP A 100 -32.29 -1.22 -7.33
C ASP A 100 -31.49 0.10 -7.41
N ASP A 101 -30.60 0.26 -8.39
CA ASP A 101 -29.81 1.49 -8.54
C ASP A 101 -30.65 2.61 -9.15
N GLN A 102 -30.99 3.59 -8.29
CA GLN A 102 -31.81 4.74 -8.66
C GLN A 102 -31.22 5.54 -9.84
N ARG A 103 -29.89 5.66 -9.97
CA ARG A 103 -29.27 6.42 -11.07
C ARG A 103 -29.49 5.72 -12.41
N ILE A 104 -29.37 4.40 -12.42
CA ILE A 104 -29.57 3.59 -13.62
C ILE A 104 -31.05 3.68 -14.04
N LEU A 105 -31.98 3.53 -13.09
CA LEU A 105 -33.41 3.66 -13.33
C LEU A 105 -33.80 5.07 -13.84
N GLU A 106 -33.21 6.13 -13.29
CA GLU A 106 -33.45 7.50 -13.73
C GLU A 106 -32.92 7.74 -15.16
N LEU A 107 -31.73 7.23 -15.49
CA LEU A 107 -31.18 7.27 -16.84
C LEU A 107 -32.04 6.50 -17.85
N ALA A 108 -32.51 5.31 -17.48
CA ALA A 108 -33.39 4.49 -18.30
C ALA A 108 -34.71 5.19 -18.61
N ASN A 109 -35.33 5.77 -17.59
CA ASN A 109 -36.55 6.56 -17.72
C ASN A 109 -36.33 7.81 -18.58
N TYR A 110 -35.20 8.51 -18.41
CA TYR A 110 -34.84 9.66 -19.23
C TYR A 110 -34.65 9.28 -20.71
N LYS A 111 -33.93 8.19 -20.98
CA LYS A 111 -33.77 7.63 -22.34
C LYS A 111 -35.13 7.30 -22.98
N PHE A 112 -36.00 6.60 -22.25
CA PHE A 112 -37.34 6.22 -22.73
C PHE A 112 -38.20 7.45 -23.08
N GLN A 113 -38.10 8.54 -22.31
CA GLN A 113 -38.79 9.80 -22.63
C GLN A 113 -38.28 10.43 -23.92
N LEU A 114 -36.97 10.39 -24.17
CA LEU A 114 -36.37 10.87 -25.42
C LEU A 114 -36.84 10.04 -26.61
N GLU A 115 -36.87 8.71 -26.50
CA GLU A 115 -37.34 7.80 -27.55
C GLU A 115 -38.81 8.04 -27.90
N THR A 116 -39.65 8.27 -26.89
CA THR A 116 -41.09 8.47 -27.06
C THR A 116 -41.49 9.92 -27.38
N LYS A 117 -40.52 10.85 -27.48
CA LYS A 117 -40.74 12.29 -27.68
C LYS A 117 -41.72 12.91 -26.67
N ARG A 118 -41.79 12.36 -25.45
CA ARG A 118 -42.67 12.83 -24.36
C ARG A 118 -41.99 13.91 -23.51
N THR A 119 -41.22 14.80 -24.13
CA THR A 119 -40.37 15.79 -23.45
C THR A 119 -41.15 16.87 -22.69
N ASP A 120 -42.45 17.07 -22.97
CA ASP A 120 -43.23 18.19 -22.41
C ASP A 120 -44.18 17.84 -21.25
N THR A 121 -44.33 16.57 -20.86
CA THR A 121 -45.38 16.18 -19.89
C THR A 121 -44.91 15.56 -18.59
N ALA A 122 -43.61 15.63 -18.29
CA ALA A 122 -43.11 15.19 -17.00
C ALA A 122 -41.97 16.09 -16.54
N LYS A 123 -42.30 17.13 -15.76
CA LYS A 123 -41.37 17.65 -14.75
C LYS A 123 -41.12 16.53 -13.73
N ASN A 124 -40.33 15.53 -14.09
CA ASN A 124 -39.91 14.49 -13.17
C ASN A 124 -38.52 14.86 -12.63
N GLY A 125 -38.39 14.69 -11.31
CA GLY A 125 -37.50 15.46 -10.46
C GLY A 125 -36.02 15.38 -10.80
N ASN A 126 -35.32 16.48 -10.52
CA ASN A 126 -33.87 16.69 -10.32
C ASN A 126 -32.83 15.96 -11.19
N PHE A 127 -33.19 15.07 -12.11
CA PHE A 127 -32.26 14.32 -12.94
C PHE A 127 -31.83 15.17 -14.13
N SER A 128 -30.55 15.48 -14.19
CA SER A 128 -29.93 16.25 -15.26
C SER A 128 -28.81 15.41 -15.86
N LEU A 129 -28.95 15.05 -17.12
CA LEU A 129 -27.93 14.28 -17.85
C LEU A 129 -26.58 15.02 -17.86
N ASP A 130 -26.62 16.35 -17.95
CA ASP A 130 -25.40 17.17 -17.90
C ASP A 130 -24.75 17.17 -16.52
N ASP A 131 -25.55 17.13 -15.44
CA ASP A 131 -25.03 17.04 -14.08
C ASP A 131 -24.43 15.66 -13.81
N GLU A 132 -25.06 14.59 -14.30
CA GLU A 132 -24.53 13.22 -14.17
C GLU A 132 -23.22 13.05 -14.94
N ILE A 133 -23.12 13.58 -16.17
CA ILE A 133 -21.86 13.58 -16.93
C ILE A 133 -20.78 14.40 -16.22
N ALA A 134 -21.15 15.54 -15.62
CA ALA A 134 -20.21 16.37 -14.86
C ALA A 134 -19.68 15.68 -13.58
N ARG A 135 -20.43 14.75 -12.99
CA ARG A 135 -20.02 13.99 -11.80
C ARG A 135 -18.96 12.92 -12.09
N ILE A 136 -18.92 12.38 -13.30
CA ILE A 136 -18.01 11.27 -13.70
C ILE A 136 -16.57 11.57 -13.29
N PHE A 137 -16.08 12.80 -13.54
CA PHE A 137 -14.71 13.16 -13.17
C PHE A 137 -14.45 13.09 -11.65
N GLY A 138 -15.39 13.61 -10.84
CA GLY A 138 -15.25 13.64 -9.39
C GLY A 138 -15.38 12.25 -8.76
N GLU A 139 -16.16 11.35 -9.38
CA GLU A 139 -16.32 9.96 -8.94
C GLU A 139 -15.09 9.11 -9.29
N LEU A 140 -14.58 9.25 -10.52
CA LEU A 140 -13.44 8.47 -11.00
C LEU A 140 -12.11 8.97 -10.46
N PHE A 141 -11.97 10.29 -10.28
CA PHE A 141 -10.74 10.94 -9.84
C PHE A 141 -11.02 11.92 -8.68
N PRO A 142 -11.47 11.41 -7.52
CA PRO A 142 -11.52 12.24 -6.32
C PRO A 142 -10.10 12.68 -5.94
N VAL A 143 -10.00 13.77 -5.19
CA VAL A 143 -8.70 14.36 -4.79
C VAL A 143 -7.79 13.32 -4.15
N GLU A 144 -8.38 12.41 -3.37
CA GLU A 144 -7.74 11.28 -2.71
C GLU A 144 -7.09 10.29 -3.70
N ARG A 145 -7.74 10.04 -4.84
CA ARG A 145 -7.26 9.09 -5.85
C ARG A 145 -6.00 9.58 -6.57
N PHE A 146 -5.82 10.89 -6.72
CA PHE A 146 -4.55 11.44 -7.22
C PHE A 146 -3.38 11.17 -6.24
N TYR A 147 -3.64 11.16 -4.93
CA TYR A 147 -2.63 10.81 -3.93
C TYR A 147 -2.33 9.31 -3.90
N GLU A 148 -3.32 8.47 -4.17
CA GLU A 148 -3.16 7.03 -4.32
C GLU A 148 -2.37 6.68 -5.59
N LEU A 149 -2.74 7.25 -6.73
CA LEU A 149 -2.08 7.04 -8.03
C LEU A 149 -0.65 7.62 -8.08
N SER A 150 -0.39 8.72 -7.40
CA SER A 150 0.97 9.30 -7.31
C SER A 150 1.89 8.55 -6.36
N GLY A 151 1.38 7.56 -5.62
CA GLY A 151 2.14 6.84 -4.59
C GLY A 151 2.51 7.71 -3.38
N LEU A 152 1.97 8.93 -3.28
CA LEU A 152 2.24 9.88 -2.19
C LEU A 152 1.43 9.59 -0.92
N LYS A 153 0.38 8.76 -1.01
CA LYS A 153 -0.35 8.24 0.15
C LYS A 153 0.04 6.79 0.39
N SER A 154 0.97 6.57 1.30
CA SER A 154 1.23 5.25 1.87
C SER A 154 0.38 5.08 3.13
N SER A 155 -0.31 3.94 3.27
CA SER A 155 -0.90 3.50 4.55
C SER A 155 0.15 3.17 5.61
N LYS A 156 1.43 3.18 5.25
CA LYS A 156 2.57 2.99 6.15
C LYS A 156 3.12 4.36 6.57
N SER A 157 3.18 4.61 7.88
CA SER A 157 3.85 5.80 8.43
C SER A 157 5.34 5.74 8.11
N PHE A 158 5.88 6.75 7.42
CA PHE A 158 7.32 6.85 7.12
C PHE A 158 7.98 7.98 7.91
N HIS A 159 9.18 7.72 8.44
CA HIS A 159 9.99 8.72 9.12
C HIS A 159 10.79 9.53 8.09
N ILE A 160 10.29 10.71 7.72
CA ILE A 160 10.97 11.66 6.80
C ILE A 160 12.23 12.29 7.44
N LYS A 161 12.34 12.26 8.78
CA LYS A 161 13.53 12.75 9.50
C LYS A 161 14.72 11.84 9.22
N GLY A 162 15.55 12.24 8.26
CA GLY A 162 16.69 11.50 7.72
C GLY A 162 16.94 11.78 6.23
N ILE A 163 15.97 12.37 5.53
CA ILE A 163 16.09 12.70 4.09
C ILE A 163 16.75 14.06 3.89
N LEU A 164 16.37 15.04 4.71
CA LEU A 164 16.87 16.40 4.70
C LEU A 164 17.29 16.78 6.11
N ASP A 165 18.41 17.49 6.24
CA ASP A 165 18.73 18.20 7.49
C ASP A 165 17.75 19.38 7.69
N ASP A 166 17.81 20.02 8.86
CA ASP A 166 16.95 21.19 9.17
C ASP A 166 17.21 22.40 8.25
N GLN A 167 18.18 22.30 7.32
CA GLN A 167 18.53 23.31 6.32
C GLN A 167 18.17 22.89 4.88
N GLY A 168 17.54 21.71 4.69
CA GLY A 168 17.10 21.24 3.38
C GLY A 168 18.18 20.56 2.54
N ASN A 169 19.31 20.15 3.13
CA ASN A 169 20.35 19.41 2.42
C ASN A 169 20.06 17.90 2.45
N LYS A 170 20.22 17.22 1.31
CA LYS A 170 20.05 15.76 1.19
C LYS A 170 21.09 15.01 2.01
N VAL A 171 20.63 14.23 2.99
CA VAL A 171 21.50 13.40 3.86
C VAL A 171 21.66 11.97 3.32
N LEU A 172 20.71 11.47 2.52
CA LEU A 172 20.74 10.13 1.92
C LEU A 172 21.13 10.17 0.44
N SER A 173 22.18 9.45 0.08
CA SER A 173 22.66 9.28 -1.30
C SER A 173 21.92 8.20 -2.08
N ASP A 174 21.12 7.36 -1.43
CA ASP A 174 20.58 6.14 -2.04
C ASP A 174 19.05 6.06 -1.91
N VAL A 175 18.38 6.49 -2.97
CA VAL A 175 16.92 6.50 -3.17
C VAL A 175 16.34 5.06 -3.11
N SER A 176 17.17 4.04 -3.34
CA SER A 176 16.78 2.62 -3.31
C SER A 176 16.35 2.10 -1.93
N LYS A 177 16.63 2.84 -0.85
CA LYS A 177 16.22 2.49 0.53
C LYS A 177 14.82 3.01 0.90
N ILE A 178 14.16 3.71 -0.01
CA ILE A 178 12.82 4.27 0.20
C ILE A 178 11.77 3.14 0.12
N GLY A 179 10.88 3.06 1.11
CA GLY A 179 9.76 2.08 1.13
C GLY A 179 10.04 0.76 1.86
N ILE A 180 11.27 0.54 2.32
CA ILE A 180 11.64 -0.65 3.10
C ILE A 180 11.21 -0.42 4.56
N GLY A 181 10.27 -1.24 5.06
CA GLY A 181 9.85 -1.16 6.46
C GLY A 181 11.05 -1.34 7.38
N VAL A 182 11.03 -0.75 8.59
CA VAL A 182 12.18 -0.80 9.52
C VAL A 182 12.63 -2.24 9.82
N LEU A 183 11.70 -3.18 9.90
CA LEU A 183 11.97 -4.61 10.04
C LEU A 183 12.59 -5.23 8.77
N ASP A 184 12.10 -4.84 7.59
CA ASP A 184 12.67 -5.32 6.33
C ASP A 184 14.09 -4.77 6.10
N HIS A 185 14.34 -3.52 6.54
CA HIS A 185 15.67 -2.94 6.53
C HIS A 185 16.61 -3.73 7.45
N TYR A 186 16.19 -4.01 8.68
CA TYR A 186 16.91 -4.86 9.62
C TYR A 186 17.28 -6.24 9.03
N ARG A 187 16.35 -6.87 8.30
CA ARG A 187 16.58 -8.16 7.62
C ARG A 187 17.60 -8.06 6.48
N GLN A 188 17.60 -6.96 5.73
CA GLN A 188 18.45 -6.80 4.55
C GLN A 188 19.89 -6.38 4.86
N LEU A 189 20.15 -5.75 6.02
CA LEU A 189 21.50 -5.35 6.43
C LEU A 189 22.43 -6.56 6.45
N LYS A 190 23.71 -6.39 6.05
CA LYS A 190 24.71 -7.48 6.06
C LYS A 190 26.00 -7.02 6.73
N GLY A 191 26.81 -7.97 7.16
CA GLY A 191 28.16 -7.73 7.67
C GLY A 191 28.22 -6.69 8.78
N VAL A 192 29.07 -5.68 8.60
CA VAL A 192 29.39 -4.66 9.61
C VAL A 192 28.17 -3.78 9.93
N ASP A 193 27.34 -3.43 8.95
CA ASP A 193 26.18 -2.56 9.17
C ASP A 193 25.13 -3.23 10.07
N PHE A 194 24.90 -4.53 9.84
CA PHE A 194 24.02 -5.32 10.70
C PHE A 194 24.57 -5.40 12.13
N LYS A 195 25.88 -5.65 12.28
CA LYS A 195 26.55 -5.70 13.58
C LYS A 195 26.44 -4.37 14.33
N ASN A 196 26.67 -3.25 13.64
CA ASN A 196 26.56 -1.91 14.22
C ASN A 196 25.13 -1.63 14.72
N LEU A 197 24.11 -2.01 13.95
CA LEU A 197 22.72 -1.89 14.39
C LEU A 197 22.43 -2.73 15.63
N CYS A 198 22.87 -4.00 15.67
CA CYS A 198 22.71 -4.85 16.85
C CYS A 198 23.37 -4.27 18.10
N VAL A 199 24.58 -3.72 17.99
CA VAL A 199 25.27 -3.04 19.10
C VAL A 199 24.45 -1.84 19.60
N ARG A 200 23.91 -1.02 18.70
CA ARG A 200 23.03 0.11 19.06
C ARG A 200 21.75 -0.35 19.76
N ILE A 201 21.16 -1.46 19.34
CA ILE A 201 20.00 -2.04 20.01
C ILE A 201 20.35 -2.44 21.46
N VAL A 202 21.47 -3.12 21.69
CA VAL A 202 21.95 -3.47 23.04
C VAL A 202 22.12 -2.20 23.90
N MET A 203 22.70 -1.15 23.33
CA MET A 203 22.86 0.14 24.01
C MET A 203 21.52 0.82 24.32
N ALA A 204 20.55 0.73 23.41
CA ALA A 204 19.21 1.29 23.57
C ALA A 204 18.39 0.59 24.67
N LEU A 205 18.72 -0.68 24.96
CA LEU A 205 18.22 -1.46 26.11
C LEU A 205 18.98 -1.19 27.41
N ASN A 206 19.88 -0.20 27.44
CA ASN A 206 20.71 0.18 28.58
C ASN A 206 21.78 -0.86 28.98
N TYR A 207 22.35 -1.57 27.99
CA TYR A 207 23.48 -2.46 28.18
C TYR A 207 24.72 -1.94 27.45
N THR A 208 25.90 -2.40 27.86
CA THR A 208 27.16 -2.24 27.14
C THR A 208 27.56 -3.59 26.57
N VAL A 209 27.88 -3.67 25.28
CA VAL A 209 28.38 -4.89 24.65
C VAL A 209 29.74 -5.25 25.24
N SER A 210 29.87 -6.46 25.80
CA SER A 210 31.12 -6.94 26.39
C SER A 210 31.92 -7.79 25.42
N ARG A 211 31.26 -8.71 24.70
CA ARG A 211 31.89 -9.56 23.68
C ARG A 211 30.87 -10.10 22.68
N GLU A 212 31.36 -10.47 21.52
CA GLU A 212 30.62 -11.29 20.56
C GLU A 212 30.69 -12.77 20.97
N VAL A 213 29.58 -13.48 20.83
CA VAL A 213 29.47 -14.91 21.12
C VAL A 213 29.35 -15.65 19.79
N PRO A 214 30.05 -16.78 19.58
CA PRO A 214 29.94 -17.55 18.35
C PRO A 214 28.48 -17.91 18.02
N ASN A 215 28.07 -17.70 16.77
CA ASN A 215 26.75 -18.07 16.27
C ASN A 215 26.86 -19.30 15.36
N LYS A 216 26.60 -20.49 15.90
CA LYS A 216 26.64 -21.75 15.14
C LYS A 216 25.52 -21.87 14.09
N GLU A 217 24.46 -21.09 14.23
CA GLU A 217 23.27 -21.13 13.37
C GLU A 217 23.44 -20.33 12.07
N GLY A 218 24.50 -19.52 11.95
CA GLY A 218 24.88 -18.78 10.74
C GLY A 218 24.06 -17.53 10.44
N ASP A 219 22.74 -17.54 10.65
CA ASP A 219 21.88 -16.37 10.42
C ASP A 219 21.72 -15.52 11.68
N GLY A 220 22.31 -14.32 11.68
CA GLY A 220 22.23 -13.36 12.77
C GLY A 220 23.49 -13.22 13.61
N LEU A 221 23.36 -12.62 14.80
CA LEU A 221 24.49 -12.25 15.66
C LEU A 221 24.18 -12.55 17.13
N ASN A 222 25.16 -13.04 17.89
CA ASN A 222 25.04 -13.20 19.33
C ASN A 222 26.00 -12.25 20.04
N LEU A 223 25.50 -11.45 20.98
CA LEU A 223 26.29 -10.51 21.78
C LEU A 223 26.06 -10.78 23.26
N ALA A 224 27.11 -10.74 24.06
CA ALA A 224 26.98 -10.62 25.51
C ALA A 224 27.03 -9.13 25.90
N GLY A 225 26.23 -8.74 26.88
CA GLY A 225 26.19 -7.38 27.39
C GLY A 225 26.11 -7.30 28.91
N LEU A 226 26.60 -6.20 29.46
CA LEU A 226 26.53 -5.84 30.87
C LEU A 226 25.48 -4.74 31.06
N ASN A 227 24.58 -4.90 32.02
CA ASN A 227 23.59 -3.86 32.29
C ASN A 227 24.29 -2.62 32.87
N LYS A 228 23.94 -1.43 32.38
CA LYS A 228 24.57 -0.17 32.81
C LYS A 228 24.10 0.29 34.20
N ALA A 229 22.87 -0.06 34.59
CA ALA A 229 22.32 0.25 35.89
C ALA A 229 22.78 -0.76 36.96
N ASP A 230 22.87 -2.04 36.59
CA ASP A 230 23.35 -3.12 37.46
C ASP A 230 24.48 -3.89 36.78
N LYS A 231 25.72 -3.59 37.13
CA LYS A 231 26.91 -4.16 36.46
C LYS A 231 27.10 -5.65 36.68
N GLU A 232 26.40 -6.24 37.67
CA GLU A 232 26.44 -7.69 37.92
C GLU A 232 25.52 -8.45 36.97
N THR A 233 24.47 -7.81 36.44
CA THR A 233 23.56 -8.43 35.48
C THR A 233 24.22 -8.53 34.10
N ARG A 234 24.50 -9.77 33.69
CA ARG A 234 25.06 -10.13 32.38
C ARG A 234 23.98 -10.78 31.54
N SER A 235 23.88 -10.38 30.28
CA SER A 235 22.82 -10.87 29.40
C SER A 235 23.33 -11.28 28.03
N LEU A 236 22.72 -12.33 27.48
CA LEU A 236 22.92 -12.78 26.12
C LEU A 236 21.89 -12.13 25.20
N PHE A 237 22.30 -11.60 24.05
CA PHE A 237 21.41 -11.06 23.03
C PHE A 237 21.58 -11.90 21.77
N LYS A 238 20.52 -12.62 21.36
CA LYS A 238 20.48 -13.41 20.13
C LYS A 238 19.64 -12.69 19.08
N PHE A 239 20.29 -12.04 18.12
CA PHE A 239 19.65 -11.35 17.00
C PHE A 239 19.43 -12.32 15.84
N ARG A 240 18.21 -12.42 15.34
CA ARG A 240 17.83 -13.29 14.22
C ARG A 240 17.05 -12.54 13.16
N LYS A 241 17.19 -12.96 11.90
CA LYS A 241 16.51 -12.37 10.73
C LYS A 241 15.42 -13.27 10.15
N TRP A 242 15.05 -14.31 10.88
CA TRP A 242 14.03 -15.27 10.48
C TRP A 242 12.68 -14.58 10.23
N LYS A 243 12.04 -14.98 9.14
CA LYS A 243 10.71 -14.48 8.71
C LYS A 243 9.71 -15.62 8.57
N ASP A 244 10.10 -16.66 7.82
CA ASP A 244 9.19 -17.76 7.48
C ASP A 244 9.44 -19.05 8.30
N ALA A 245 10.36 -19.00 9.28
CA ALA A 245 10.71 -20.13 10.13
C ALA A 245 10.10 -19.96 11.53
N LYS A 246 9.57 -21.06 12.10
CA LYS A 246 9.09 -21.08 13.49
C LYS A 246 10.21 -21.47 14.45
N ILE A 247 10.35 -20.72 15.54
CA ILE A 247 11.31 -21.02 16.61
C ILE A 247 10.74 -22.15 17.48
N SER A 248 11.49 -23.24 17.60
CA SER A 248 11.14 -24.40 18.43
C SER A 248 11.65 -24.27 19.87
N ASP A 249 11.17 -25.13 20.75
CA ASP A 249 11.61 -25.20 22.15
C ASP A 249 13.06 -25.69 22.28
N ILE A 250 13.56 -26.48 21.31
CA ILE A 250 14.95 -26.92 21.24
C ILE A 250 15.90 -25.71 21.26
N PHE A 251 15.65 -24.71 20.41
CA PHE A 251 16.46 -23.49 20.36
C PHE A 251 16.46 -22.74 21.72
N LEU A 252 15.34 -22.75 22.43
CA LEU A 252 15.23 -22.09 23.74
C LEU A 252 15.98 -22.85 24.83
N ARG A 253 15.92 -24.18 24.82
CA ARG A 253 16.70 -25.05 25.72
C ARG A 253 18.20 -24.86 25.51
N ASP A 254 18.63 -24.84 24.25
CA ASP A 254 20.03 -24.58 23.90
C ASP A 254 20.47 -23.18 24.35
N THR A 255 19.57 -22.21 24.29
CA THR A 255 19.84 -20.85 24.77
C THR A 255 20.05 -20.82 26.29
N ILE A 256 19.24 -21.56 27.08
CA ILE A 256 19.42 -21.67 28.53
C ILE A 256 20.71 -22.42 28.88
N ALA A 257 21.04 -23.50 28.15
CA ALA A 257 22.31 -24.20 28.33
C ALA A 257 23.49 -23.25 28.10
N GLN A 258 23.43 -22.44 27.04
CA GLN A 258 24.44 -21.44 26.73
C GLN A 258 24.56 -20.33 27.79
N LEU A 259 23.46 -19.93 28.44
CA LEU A 259 23.52 -19.01 29.59
C LEU A 259 24.39 -19.59 30.71
N SER A 260 24.19 -20.87 31.02
CA SER A 260 24.95 -21.57 32.07
C SER A 260 26.43 -21.68 31.70
N GLU A 261 26.74 -22.10 30.47
CA GLU A 261 28.12 -22.20 29.96
C GLU A 261 28.87 -20.87 30.00
N LEU A 262 28.17 -19.77 29.69
CA LEU A 262 28.76 -18.44 29.62
C LEU A 262 28.67 -17.66 30.95
N SER A 263 28.07 -18.24 31.98
CA SER A 263 27.77 -17.58 33.26
C SER A 263 27.01 -16.26 33.08
N LEU A 264 25.92 -16.30 32.31
CA LEU A 264 25.03 -15.16 32.03
C LEU A 264 23.68 -15.38 32.72
N ASP A 265 23.04 -14.30 33.16
CA ASP A 265 21.85 -14.38 34.00
C ASP A 265 20.55 -14.55 33.20
N LYS A 266 20.50 -13.98 32.00
CA LYS A 266 19.31 -14.01 31.12
C LYS A 266 19.64 -13.82 29.64
N ALA A 267 18.73 -14.22 28.77
CA ALA A 267 18.81 -14.02 27.33
C ALA A 267 17.68 -13.14 26.80
N PHE A 268 18.00 -12.35 25.78
CA PHE A 268 17.07 -11.62 24.92
C PHE A 268 17.12 -12.24 23.52
N ILE A 269 15.99 -12.74 23.05
CA ILE A 269 15.81 -13.25 21.69
C ILE A 269 15.17 -12.12 20.89
N VAL A 270 15.92 -11.59 19.93
CA VAL A 270 15.55 -10.40 19.17
C VAL A 270 15.32 -10.80 17.71
N GLY A 271 14.07 -10.78 17.27
CA GLY A 271 13.69 -11.21 15.93
C GLY A 271 12.18 -11.28 15.76
N ASP A 272 11.73 -11.37 14.51
CA ASP A 272 10.32 -11.26 14.14
C ASP A 272 9.74 -12.58 13.62
N ALA A 273 10.16 -13.70 14.23
CA ALA A 273 9.71 -15.04 13.87
C ALA A 273 8.62 -15.52 14.83
N GLU A 274 7.71 -16.36 14.31
CA GLU A 274 6.71 -17.03 15.14
C GLU A 274 7.36 -18.14 15.99
N PHE A 275 6.79 -18.41 17.17
CA PHE A 275 7.18 -19.53 18.02
C PHE A 275 6.20 -20.69 17.83
N THR A 276 6.70 -21.93 17.88
CA THR A 276 5.82 -23.09 17.97
C THR A 276 5.04 -23.09 19.29
N GLU A 277 3.93 -23.83 19.35
CA GLU A 277 3.14 -23.93 20.60
C GLU A 277 3.96 -24.48 21.78
N GLY A 278 4.86 -25.44 21.52
CA GLY A 278 5.80 -25.94 22.53
C GLY A 278 6.77 -24.86 23.01
N ALA A 279 7.29 -24.04 22.11
CA ALA A 279 8.19 -22.93 22.45
C ALA A 279 7.48 -21.84 23.25
N LYS A 280 6.21 -21.51 22.92
CA LYS A 280 5.41 -20.53 23.68
C LYS A 280 5.20 -20.98 25.14
N ARG A 281 4.85 -22.26 25.35
CA ARG A 281 4.73 -22.84 26.71
C ARG A 281 6.06 -22.75 27.45
N PHE A 282 7.15 -23.16 26.80
CA PHE A 282 8.49 -23.12 27.39
C PHE A 282 8.92 -21.69 27.78
N LEU A 283 8.63 -20.68 26.96
CA LEU A 283 8.90 -19.28 27.29
C LEU A 283 8.13 -18.82 28.53
N SER A 284 6.85 -19.21 28.66
CA SER A 284 6.03 -18.83 29.82
C SER A 284 6.59 -19.39 31.13
N GLU A 285 7.09 -20.62 31.11
CA GLU A 285 7.70 -21.31 32.26
C GLU A 285 9.09 -20.73 32.62
N ASN A 286 9.80 -20.14 31.65
CA ASN A 286 11.18 -19.66 31.80
C ASN A 286 11.32 -18.14 31.60
N SER A 287 10.25 -17.38 31.85
CA SER A 287 10.18 -15.93 31.61
C SER A 287 11.19 -15.10 32.41
N SER A 288 11.72 -15.62 33.52
CA SER A 288 12.79 -14.97 34.28
C SER A 288 14.15 -15.01 33.56
N LEU A 289 14.39 -16.05 32.75
CA LEU A 289 15.65 -16.29 32.03
C LEU A 289 15.58 -15.86 30.57
N LEU A 290 14.39 -15.94 29.94
CA LEU A 290 14.21 -15.70 28.51
C LEU A 290 13.24 -14.54 28.27
N ASN A 291 13.71 -13.53 27.57
CA ASN A 291 12.89 -12.42 27.10
C ASN A 291 12.88 -12.39 25.57
N VAL A 292 11.72 -12.15 24.97
CA VAL A 292 11.55 -12.06 23.52
C VAL A 292 11.23 -10.62 23.15
N ILE A 293 11.91 -10.10 22.13
CA ILE A 293 11.66 -8.77 21.55
C ILE A 293 11.32 -9.00 20.07
N SER A 294 10.03 -8.90 19.73
CA SER A 294 9.49 -9.16 18.39
C SER A 294 8.41 -8.15 18.00
N GLY A 295 7.95 -8.16 16.74
CA GLY A 295 6.87 -7.32 16.25
C GLY A 295 7.04 -5.83 16.58
N LYS A 296 6.03 -5.24 17.24
CA LYS A 296 6.00 -3.81 17.56
C LYS A 296 7.13 -3.38 18.50
N ASP A 297 7.47 -4.19 19.51
CA ASP A 297 8.53 -3.87 20.47
C ASP A 297 9.89 -3.80 19.78
N LEU A 298 10.13 -4.72 18.83
CA LEU A 298 11.31 -4.69 17.98
C LEU A 298 11.31 -3.47 17.06
N GLU A 299 10.18 -3.15 16.45
CA GLU A 299 10.06 -1.99 15.55
C GLU A 299 10.35 -0.66 16.28
N GLU A 300 9.82 -0.48 17.48
CA GLU A 300 10.10 0.69 18.32
C GLU A 300 11.57 0.77 18.74
N LEU A 301 12.16 -0.37 19.10
CA LEU A 301 13.56 -0.45 19.48
C LEU A 301 14.49 -0.14 18.30
N LEU A 302 14.17 -0.63 17.11
CA LEU A 302 14.88 -0.32 15.87
C LEU A 302 14.77 1.18 15.53
N LYS A 303 13.58 1.77 15.64
CA LYS A 303 13.38 3.22 15.45
C LYS A 303 14.23 4.03 16.44
N LYS A 304 14.33 3.60 17.71
CA LYS A 304 15.19 4.23 18.72
C LYS A 304 16.67 4.10 18.38
N ALA A 305 17.12 2.92 17.95
CA ALA A 305 18.52 2.66 17.59
C ALA A 305 18.95 3.44 16.33
N LEU A 306 18.09 3.55 15.32
CA LEU A 306 18.37 4.32 14.10
C LEU A 306 18.42 5.84 14.36
N ARG A 307 17.64 6.37 15.31
CA ARG A 307 17.74 7.79 15.71
C ARG A 307 19.09 8.15 16.36
N GLN A 308 19.79 7.17 16.93
CA GLN A 308 21.12 7.37 17.50
C GLN A 308 22.23 7.41 16.44
N GLU A 309 21.93 7.07 15.18
CA GLU A 309 22.87 7.15 14.05
C GLU A 309 23.06 8.58 13.52
N GLY A 310 22.10 9.47 13.78
CA GLY A 310 22.12 10.87 13.33
C GLY A 310 22.62 11.89 14.35
N LYS A 311 23.28 11.45 15.43
CA LYS A 311 23.98 12.29 16.41
C LYS A 311 25.46 11.93 16.43
#